data_AF-A0A645ERJ8-F1
#
_entry.id   AF-A0A645ERJ8-F1
#
_cell.length_a   1.000
_cell.length_b   1.000
_cell.length_c   1.000
_cell.angle_alpha   90.00
_cell.angle_beta   90.00
_cell.angle_gamma   90.00
#
_symmetry.space_group_name_H-M   'P 1'
#
loop_
_entity.id
_entity.type
_entity.pdbx_description
1 polymer ?
#
loop_
_entity_poly.entity_id
_entity_poly.type
_entity_poly.pdbx_seq_one_letter_code
_entity_poly.pdbx_strand_id
1 'polypeptide(L)'
;MVAAVFRGFIYLVGFYVSALLLVLMARKLHMIPSEVIRKTFHITCAMSVFLLIYTSETWQIATLISFAFIVIVYPVLTLLEHTGIYKRFLNERSKGEVKSSLILAYVMMMILFMVYWGWGGSFWKAVIPIAIMAWGYGDAAAALVGKRFGKHFVRVPGVDQKKILEGTFAMAFASAAAIFFTGWAYAVFPWYLCLLLALLVAPVCALVELVSHRGIDTLTVPLSAATAISFVILTIRQLGG
;
A
#
# COMPACT_ATOMS: atom_id res chain seq x y z
N MET A 1 -9.34 -2.47 -25.23
CA MET A 1 -8.77 -3.33 -24.18
C MET A 1 -7.25 -3.47 -24.30
N VAL A 2 -6.72 -4.25 -25.26
CA VAL A 2 -5.26 -4.57 -25.34
C VAL A 2 -4.37 -3.32 -25.37
N ALA A 3 -4.67 -2.35 -26.24
CA ALA A 3 -3.88 -1.12 -26.32
C ALA A 3 -3.90 -0.30 -25.02
N ALA A 4 -5.02 -0.31 -24.28
CA ALA A 4 -5.12 0.38 -22.99
C ALA A 4 -4.26 -0.31 -21.92
N VAL A 5 -4.29 -1.65 -21.87
CA VAL A 5 -3.42 -2.45 -20.99
C VAL A 5 -1.94 -2.19 -21.31
N PHE A 6 -1.57 -2.17 -22.58
CA PHE A 6 -0.19 -1.92 -22.99
C PHE A 6 0.29 -0.51 -22.60
N ARG A 7 -0.51 0.54 -22.87
CA ARG A 7 -0.18 1.91 -22.45
C ARG A 7 -0.07 2.04 -20.93
N GLY A 8 -1.04 1.49 -20.19
CA GLY A 8 -1.03 1.52 -18.72
C GLY A 8 0.18 0.79 -18.14
N PHE A 9 0.58 -0.34 -18.73
CA PHE A 9 1.80 -1.06 -18.36
C PHE A 9 3.06 -0.22 -18.58
N ILE A 10 3.18 0.46 -19.74
CA ILE A 10 4.32 1.36 -20.00
C ILE A 10 4.37 2.49 -18.98
N TYR A 11 3.24 3.11 -18.68
CA TYR A 11 3.19 4.17 -17.66
C TYR A 11 3.60 3.65 -16.28
N LEU A 12 3.15 2.44 -15.92
CA LEU A 12 3.52 1.82 -14.64
C LEU A 12 5.03 1.54 -14.56
N VAL A 13 5.62 0.96 -15.61
CA VAL A 13 7.07 0.76 -15.67
C VAL A 13 7.81 2.10 -15.59
N GLY A 14 7.37 3.10 -16.36
CA GLY A 14 7.93 4.44 -16.32
C GLY A 14 7.87 5.09 -14.93
N PHE A 15 6.79 4.86 -14.20
CA PHE A 15 6.62 5.31 -12.82
C PHE A 15 7.59 4.65 -11.83
N TYR A 16 7.85 3.35 -11.95
CA TYR A 16 8.87 2.70 -11.12
C TYR A 16 10.29 3.12 -11.52
N VAL A 17 10.57 3.31 -12.81
CA VAL A 17 11.86 3.79 -13.29
C VAL A 17 12.11 5.22 -12.78
N SER A 18 11.13 6.11 -12.81
CA SER A 18 11.28 7.47 -12.29
C SER A 18 11.51 7.47 -10.77
N ALA A 19 10.77 6.65 -10.02
CA ALA A 19 11.00 6.48 -8.58
C ALA A 19 12.42 5.94 -8.28
N LEU A 20 12.90 4.97 -9.06
CA LEU A 20 14.26 4.46 -8.94
C LEU A 20 15.29 5.56 -9.20
N LEU A 21 15.14 6.33 -10.28
CA LEU A 21 16.05 7.44 -10.62
C LEU A 21 16.09 8.50 -9.51
N LEU A 22 14.95 8.84 -8.91
CA LEU A 22 14.88 9.78 -7.79
C LEU A 22 15.64 9.25 -6.56
N VAL A 23 15.48 7.96 -6.23
CA VAL A 23 16.23 7.32 -5.13
C VAL A 23 17.74 7.31 -5.43
N LEU A 24 18.14 7.06 -6.67
CA LEU A 24 19.54 7.07 -7.10
C LEU A 24 20.15 8.47 -6.97
N MET A 25 19.43 9.50 -7.41
CA MET A 25 19.85 10.88 -7.28
C MET A 25 19.97 11.29 -5.80
N ALA A 26 18.98 10.93 -4.98
CA ALA A 26 18.99 11.24 -3.56
C ALA A 26 20.15 10.55 -2.82
N ARG A 27 20.49 9.30 -3.19
CA ARG A 27 21.67 8.59 -2.67
C ARG A 27 23.00 9.22 -3.04
N LYS A 28 23.09 9.87 -4.21
CA LYS A 28 24.30 10.59 -4.63
C LYS A 28 24.53 11.85 -3.78
N LEU A 29 23.45 12.47 -3.33
CA LEU A 29 23.48 13.70 -2.54
C LEU A 29 23.60 13.46 -1.03
N HIS A 30 23.05 12.35 -0.52
CA HIS A 30 23.01 12.05 0.92
C HIS A 30 23.20 10.56 1.24
N MET A 31 23.74 10.26 2.42
CA MET A 31 23.76 8.91 2.99
C MET A 31 22.37 8.52 3.51
N ILE A 32 21.55 7.95 2.64
CA ILE A 32 20.18 7.54 3.00
C ILE A 32 20.19 6.16 3.68
N PRO A 33 19.61 6.03 4.89
CA PRO A 33 19.48 4.74 5.56
C PRO A 33 18.73 3.72 4.70
N SER A 34 19.15 2.47 4.75
CA SER A 34 18.58 1.40 3.91
C SER A 34 17.09 1.15 4.16
N GLU A 35 16.62 1.38 5.38
CA GLU A 35 15.20 1.29 5.73
C GLU A 35 14.35 2.34 4.99
N VAL A 36 14.86 3.57 4.88
CA VAL A 36 14.17 4.67 4.19
C VAL A 36 13.97 4.31 2.73
N ILE A 37 15.00 3.76 2.07
CA ILE A 37 14.93 3.34 0.66
C ILE A 37 13.88 2.26 0.46
N ARG A 38 13.87 1.24 1.33
CA ARG A 38 12.88 0.16 1.22
C ARG A 38 11.46 0.70 1.41
N LYS A 39 11.26 1.63 2.35
CA LYS A 39 9.96 2.28 2.55
C LYS A 39 9.62 3.28 1.44
N THR A 40 10.59 3.88 0.75
CA THR A 40 10.33 4.64 -0.48
C THR A 40 9.76 3.73 -1.56
N PHE A 41 10.38 2.57 -1.84
CA PHE A 41 9.83 1.62 -2.81
C PHE A 41 8.45 1.08 -2.40
N HIS A 42 8.23 0.84 -1.10
CA HIS A 42 6.92 0.46 -0.57
C HIS A 42 5.86 1.54 -0.82
N ILE A 43 6.15 2.81 -0.50
CA ILE A 43 5.24 3.93 -0.76
C ILE A 43 5.03 4.09 -2.27
N THR A 44 6.07 3.98 -3.10
CA THR A 44 5.93 3.96 -4.57
C THR A 44 4.96 2.86 -5.00
N CYS A 45 5.10 1.65 -4.42
CA CYS A 45 4.18 0.56 -4.71
C CYS A 45 2.73 0.87 -4.27
N ALA A 46 2.52 1.54 -3.14
CA ALA A 46 1.19 1.97 -2.75
C ALA A 46 0.64 3.04 -3.72
N MET A 47 1.45 4.06 -4.05
CA MET A 47 1.10 5.16 -4.94
C MET A 47 0.70 4.71 -6.34
N SER A 48 1.22 3.58 -6.82
CA SER A 48 0.90 3.07 -8.15
C SER A 48 -0.60 2.83 -8.35
N VAL A 49 -1.38 2.65 -7.27
CA VAL A 49 -2.85 2.56 -7.33
C VAL A 49 -3.47 3.77 -8.03
N PHE A 50 -2.96 4.98 -7.80
CA PHE A 50 -3.50 6.19 -8.43
C PHE A 50 -3.28 6.17 -9.93
N LEU A 51 -2.08 5.75 -10.36
CA LEU A 51 -1.77 5.59 -11.77
C LEU A 51 -2.64 4.51 -12.41
N LEU A 52 -2.80 3.36 -11.75
CA LEU A 52 -3.65 2.26 -12.22
C LEU A 52 -5.11 2.71 -12.37
N ILE A 53 -5.63 3.46 -11.40
CA ILE A 53 -6.99 4.01 -11.44
C ILE A 53 -7.16 5.06 -12.53
N TYR A 54 -6.17 5.93 -12.73
CA TYR A 54 -6.20 7.03 -13.69
C TYR A 54 -6.06 6.53 -15.14
N THR A 55 -5.17 5.57 -15.37
CA THR A 55 -4.87 5.03 -16.72
C THR A 55 -5.85 3.95 -17.19
N SER A 56 -6.69 3.46 -16.29
CA SER A 56 -7.67 2.41 -16.59
C SER A 56 -9.07 3.00 -16.72
N GLU A 57 -9.73 2.70 -17.82
CA GLU A 57 -11.15 3.05 -18.03
C GLU A 57 -12.07 2.10 -17.24
N THR A 58 -11.64 0.85 -17.05
CA THR A 58 -12.40 -0.18 -16.35
C THR A 58 -11.54 -0.95 -15.36
N TRP A 59 -12.19 -1.59 -14.38
CA TRP A 59 -11.49 -2.43 -13.40
C TRP A 59 -10.76 -3.61 -14.06
N GLN A 60 -11.28 -4.15 -15.18
CA GLN A 60 -10.61 -5.22 -15.92
C GLN A 60 -9.25 -4.75 -16.46
N ILE A 61 -9.18 -3.52 -16.99
CA ILE A 61 -7.92 -2.96 -17.49
C ILE A 61 -6.93 -2.81 -16.34
N ALA A 62 -7.35 -2.24 -15.20
CA ALA A 62 -6.48 -2.08 -14.02
C ALA A 62 -5.94 -3.43 -13.52
N THR A 63 -6.81 -4.43 -13.41
CA THR A 63 -6.46 -5.81 -13.02
C THR A 63 -5.51 -6.46 -14.02
N LEU A 64 -5.74 -6.31 -15.33
CA LEU A 64 -4.88 -6.90 -16.36
C LEU A 64 -3.51 -6.23 -16.40
N ILE A 65 -3.41 -4.91 -16.18
CA ILE A 65 -2.13 -4.22 -16.03
C ILE A 65 -1.37 -4.75 -14.82
N SER A 66 -2.04 -4.88 -13.67
CA SER A 66 -1.46 -5.45 -12.44
C SER A 66 -0.95 -6.88 -12.65
N PHE A 67 -1.74 -7.72 -13.31
CA PHE A 67 -1.37 -9.09 -13.62
C PHE A 67 -0.17 -9.15 -14.58
N ALA A 68 -0.19 -8.37 -15.66
CA ALA A 68 0.92 -8.28 -16.61
C ALA A 68 2.20 -7.77 -15.91
N PHE A 69 2.08 -6.82 -14.99
CA PHE A 69 3.19 -6.33 -14.17
C PHE A 69 3.84 -7.44 -13.36
N ILE A 70 3.05 -8.26 -12.64
CA ILE A 70 3.60 -9.42 -11.93
C ILE A 70 4.29 -10.39 -12.90
N VAL A 71 3.59 -10.80 -13.97
CA VAL A 71 4.06 -11.83 -14.91
C VAL A 71 5.38 -11.44 -15.59
N ILE A 72 5.57 -10.16 -15.89
CA ILE A 72 6.77 -9.66 -16.59
C ILE A 72 7.87 -9.27 -15.60
N VAL A 73 7.54 -8.57 -14.51
CA VAL A 73 8.55 -8.04 -13.58
C VAL A 73 9.12 -9.14 -12.69
N TYR A 74 8.34 -10.15 -12.31
CA TYR A 74 8.84 -11.24 -11.45
C TYR A 74 10.02 -12.02 -12.08
N PRO A 75 9.95 -12.47 -13.36
CA PRO A 75 11.10 -13.05 -14.03
C PRO A 75 12.28 -12.09 -14.12
N VAL A 76 12.06 -10.82 -14.44
CA VAL A 76 13.12 -9.80 -14.51
C VAL A 76 13.84 -9.65 -13.17
N LEU A 77 13.10 -9.56 -12.06
CA LEU A 77 13.67 -9.50 -10.72
C LEU A 77 14.46 -10.78 -10.38
N THR A 78 13.98 -11.94 -10.82
CA THR A 78 14.66 -13.22 -10.61
C THR A 78 15.99 -13.28 -11.39
N LEU A 79 16.04 -12.78 -12.63
CA LEU A 79 17.29 -12.71 -13.39
C LEU A 79 18.28 -11.72 -12.77
N LEU A 80 17.79 -10.62 -12.19
CA LEU A 80 18.61 -9.59 -11.59
C LEU A 80 19.10 -9.95 -10.17
N GLU A 81 18.51 -10.92 -9.48
CA GLU A 81 18.76 -11.20 -8.06
C GLU A 81 20.24 -11.51 -7.73
N HIS A 82 20.97 -12.07 -8.70
CA HIS A 82 22.38 -12.41 -8.55
C HIS A 82 23.32 -11.20 -8.79
N THR A 83 22.81 -10.10 -9.33
CA THR A 83 23.62 -8.91 -9.64
C THR A 83 23.91 -8.06 -8.40
N GLY A 84 25.08 -7.41 -8.38
CA GLY A 84 25.42 -6.46 -7.32
C GLY A 84 24.48 -5.24 -7.26
N ILE A 85 23.88 -4.88 -8.40
CA ILE A 85 22.87 -3.82 -8.54
C ILE A 85 21.63 -4.16 -7.69
N TYR A 86 21.06 -5.36 -7.87
CA TYR A 86 19.88 -5.80 -7.13
C TYR A 86 20.09 -5.72 -5.61
N LYS A 87 21.19 -6.31 -5.12
CA LYS A 87 21.51 -6.33 -3.68
C LYS A 87 21.71 -4.92 -3.12
N ARG A 88 22.37 -4.04 -3.88
CA ARG A 88 22.65 -2.66 -3.46
C ARG A 88 21.39 -1.80 -3.38
N PHE A 89 20.41 -2.02 -4.24
CA PHE A 89 19.25 -1.12 -4.37
C PHE A 89 18.01 -1.59 -3.65
N LEU A 90 17.68 -2.88 -3.74
CA LEU A 90 16.45 -3.40 -3.14
C LEU A 90 16.61 -3.74 -1.66
N ASN A 91 17.85 -3.96 -1.20
CA ASN A 91 18.19 -4.15 0.21
C ASN A 91 17.22 -5.11 0.93
N GLU A 92 17.09 -6.31 0.37
CA GLU A 92 16.26 -7.38 0.93
C GLU A 92 16.69 -7.74 2.35
N ARG A 93 15.72 -7.95 3.26
CA ARG A 93 15.97 -8.51 4.59
C ARG A 93 16.13 -10.03 4.52
N SER A 94 15.42 -10.67 3.60
CA SER A 94 15.51 -12.11 3.33
C SER A 94 15.41 -12.40 1.83
N LYS A 95 16.05 -13.47 1.38
CA LYS A 95 16.06 -13.88 -0.03
C LYS A 95 14.63 -13.96 -0.59
N GLY A 96 14.34 -13.17 -1.62
CA GLY A 96 13.04 -13.19 -2.31
C GLY A 96 11.92 -12.38 -1.65
N GLU A 97 12.19 -11.64 -0.57
CA GLU A 97 11.21 -10.79 0.11
C GLU A 97 10.57 -9.77 -0.85
N VAL A 98 11.36 -9.16 -1.74
CA VAL A 98 10.85 -8.13 -2.66
C VAL A 98 9.88 -8.74 -3.66
N LYS A 99 10.19 -9.93 -4.18
CA LYS A 99 9.32 -10.65 -5.12
C LYS A 99 8.01 -11.08 -4.46
N SER A 100 8.08 -11.62 -3.24
CA SER A 100 6.88 -11.99 -2.48
C SER A 100 6.01 -10.78 -2.15
N SER A 101 6.63 -9.67 -1.71
CA SER A 101 5.92 -8.42 -1.41
C SER A 101 5.27 -7.83 -2.66
N LEU A 102 5.95 -7.90 -3.81
CA LEU A 102 5.41 -7.45 -5.10
C LEU A 102 4.15 -8.25 -5.46
N ILE A 103 4.22 -9.59 -5.38
CA ILE A 103 3.05 -10.44 -5.66
C ILE A 103 1.91 -10.08 -4.71
N LEU A 104 2.17 -10.03 -3.41
CA LEU A 104 1.14 -9.73 -2.41
C LEU A 104 0.48 -8.37 -2.67
N ALA A 105 1.26 -7.33 -2.97
CA ALA A 105 0.74 -6.00 -3.23
C ALA A 105 -0.14 -5.97 -4.49
N TYR A 106 0.32 -6.53 -5.60
CA TYR A 106 -0.48 -6.49 -6.83
C TYR A 106 -1.68 -7.43 -6.81
N VAL A 107 -1.60 -8.58 -6.12
CA VAL A 107 -2.76 -9.44 -5.85
C VAL A 107 -3.78 -8.71 -4.97
N MET A 108 -3.32 -8.02 -3.93
CA MET A 108 -4.18 -7.19 -3.08
C MET A 108 -4.90 -6.10 -3.90
N MET A 109 -4.19 -5.38 -4.76
CA MET A 109 -4.79 -4.37 -5.64
C MET A 109 -5.81 -4.98 -6.60
N MET A 110 -5.50 -6.14 -7.20
CA MET A 110 -6.43 -6.85 -8.09
C MET A 110 -7.72 -7.24 -7.36
N ILE A 111 -7.62 -7.77 -6.14
CA ILE A 111 -8.80 -8.08 -5.32
C ILE A 111 -9.62 -6.81 -5.08
N LEU A 112 -8.98 -5.71 -4.68
CA LEU A 112 -9.68 -4.45 -4.45
C LEU A 112 -10.34 -3.90 -5.71
N PHE A 113 -9.68 -3.96 -6.88
CA PHE A 113 -10.27 -3.56 -8.16
C PHE A 113 -11.49 -4.40 -8.51
N MET A 114 -11.41 -5.72 -8.40
CA MET A 114 -12.53 -6.63 -8.71
C MET A 114 -13.71 -6.40 -7.76
N VAL A 115 -13.46 -6.29 -6.45
CA VAL A 115 -14.52 -6.20 -5.45
C VAL A 115 -15.13 -4.80 -5.41
N TYR A 116 -14.32 -3.74 -5.25
CA TYR A 116 -14.85 -2.41 -5.00
C TYR A 116 -15.18 -1.63 -6.26
N TRP A 117 -14.42 -1.79 -7.34
CA TRP A 117 -14.75 -1.13 -8.60
C TRP A 117 -15.59 -2.03 -9.51
N GLY A 118 -15.26 -3.32 -9.60
CA GLY A 118 -16.01 -4.27 -10.43
C GLY A 118 -17.41 -4.57 -9.89
N TRP A 119 -17.48 -5.21 -8.72
CA TRP A 119 -18.76 -5.58 -8.12
C TRP A 119 -19.46 -4.38 -7.45
N GLY A 120 -18.73 -3.59 -6.67
CA GLY A 120 -19.29 -2.40 -6.02
C GLY A 120 -19.68 -1.28 -7.01
N GLY A 121 -19.04 -1.19 -8.16
CA GLY A 121 -19.27 -0.12 -9.13
C GLY A 121 -18.58 1.20 -8.76
N SER A 122 -18.86 2.25 -9.54
CA SER A 122 -18.08 3.50 -9.54
C SER A 122 -18.06 4.25 -8.20
N PHE A 123 -19.11 4.14 -7.38
CA PHE A 123 -19.14 4.77 -6.06
C PHE A 123 -18.07 4.17 -5.13
N TRP A 124 -17.95 2.84 -5.14
CA TRP A 124 -17.04 2.10 -4.27
C TRP A 124 -15.58 2.13 -4.73
N LYS A 125 -15.33 2.56 -5.98
CA LYS A 125 -13.98 2.79 -6.53
C LYS A 125 -13.09 3.65 -5.64
N ALA A 126 -13.64 4.64 -4.94
CA ALA A 126 -12.90 5.55 -4.07
C ALA A 126 -12.32 4.87 -2.82
N VAL A 127 -12.88 3.74 -2.38
CA VAL A 127 -12.39 2.99 -1.20
C VAL A 127 -11.00 2.39 -1.47
N ILE A 128 -10.72 2.01 -2.71
CA ILE A 128 -9.48 1.35 -3.13
C ILE A 128 -8.23 2.18 -2.79
N PRO A 129 -8.08 3.42 -3.30
CA PRO A 129 -6.92 4.23 -2.96
C PRO A 129 -6.90 4.58 -1.48
N ILE A 130 -8.04 4.87 -0.84
CA ILE A 130 -8.09 5.21 0.60
C ILE A 130 -7.49 4.06 1.44
N ALA A 131 -7.90 2.82 1.17
CA ALA A 131 -7.43 1.63 1.88
C ALA A 131 -5.94 1.34 1.61
N ILE A 132 -5.49 1.44 0.36
CA ILE A 132 -4.08 1.22 0.00
C ILE A 132 -3.19 2.31 0.58
N MET A 133 -3.65 3.56 0.64
CA MET A 133 -2.91 4.66 1.26
C MET A 133 -2.79 4.50 2.77
N ALA A 134 -3.86 4.05 3.42
CA ALA A 134 -3.84 3.74 4.85
C ALA A 134 -2.74 2.72 5.19
N TRP A 135 -2.62 1.66 4.39
CA TRP A 135 -1.55 0.67 4.50
C TRP A 135 -0.19 1.25 4.14
N GLY A 136 -0.04 1.84 2.95
CA GLY A 136 1.25 2.26 2.41
C GLY A 136 1.98 3.28 3.28
N TYR A 137 1.27 4.29 3.76
CA TYR A 137 1.84 5.28 4.67
C TYR A 137 1.91 4.77 6.11
N GLY A 138 0.91 4.02 6.55
CA GLY A 138 0.88 3.40 7.87
C GLY A 138 2.09 2.50 8.11
N ASP A 139 2.29 1.49 7.27
CA ASP A 139 3.38 0.50 7.42
C ASP A 139 4.76 1.16 7.24
N ALA A 140 4.86 2.15 6.36
CA ALA A 140 6.07 2.97 6.25
C ALA A 140 6.38 3.70 7.57
N ALA A 141 5.40 4.40 8.14
CA ALA A 141 5.56 5.10 9.41
C ALA A 141 5.86 4.16 10.57
N ALA A 142 5.15 3.04 10.66
CA ALA A 142 5.34 2.01 11.68
C ALA A 142 6.79 1.49 11.71
N ALA A 143 7.35 1.16 10.55
CA ALA A 143 8.72 0.66 10.49
C ALA A 143 9.77 1.75 10.74
N LEU A 144 9.58 2.97 10.21
CA LEU A 144 10.53 4.07 10.36
C LEU A 144 10.58 4.57 11.81
N VAL A 145 9.42 4.78 12.42
CA VAL A 145 9.31 5.20 13.83
C VAL A 145 9.71 4.05 14.74
N GLY A 146 9.22 2.83 14.49
CA GLY A 146 9.57 1.65 15.30
C GLY A 146 11.07 1.37 15.33
N LYS A 147 11.79 1.52 14.21
CA LYS A 147 13.25 1.34 14.19
C LYS A 147 14.03 2.49 14.83
N ARG A 148 13.55 3.74 14.71
CA ARG A 148 14.28 4.92 15.19
C ARG A 148 14.02 5.24 16.66
N PHE A 149 12.79 5.04 17.11
CA PHE A 149 12.32 5.47 18.43
C PHE A 149 11.76 4.33 19.27
N GLY A 150 11.73 3.10 18.75
CA GLY A 150 11.11 1.98 19.44
C GLY A 150 11.81 1.63 20.75
N LYS A 151 11.06 1.75 21.86
CA LYS A 151 11.53 1.42 23.20
C LYS A 151 10.63 0.37 23.87
N HIS A 152 9.35 0.32 23.50
CA HIS A 152 8.34 -0.48 24.21
C HIS A 152 7.83 -1.64 23.35
N PHE A 153 8.39 -2.83 23.55
CA PHE A 153 7.96 -4.03 22.85
C PHE A 153 6.57 -4.48 23.28
N VAL A 154 5.76 -4.90 22.29
CA VAL A 154 4.42 -5.42 22.53
C VAL A 154 4.52 -6.89 22.95
N ARG A 155 4.20 -7.17 24.21
CA ARG A 155 4.22 -8.53 24.79
C ARG A 155 2.81 -9.07 24.94
N VAL A 156 2.18 -9.39 23.81
CA VAL A 156 0.84 -10.00 23.75
C VAL A 156 0.95 -11.38 23.10
N PRO A 157 0.27 -12.43 23.61
CA PRO A 157 0.23 -13.73 22.96
C PRO A 157 -0.27 -13.62 21.52
N GLY A 158 0.45 -14.25 20.58
CA GLY A 158 0.10 -14.23 19.16
C GLY A 158 0.50 -12.95 18.40
N VAL A 159 1.27 -12.04 19.00
CA VAL A 159 1.90 -10.90 18.32
C VAL A 159 3.40 -11.16 18.15
N ASP A 160 3.96 -10.77 17.00
CA ASP A 160 5.41 -10.85 16.75
C ASP A 160 6.16 -10.02 17.81
N GLN A 161 7.09 -10.67 18.51
CA GLN A 161 7.87 -10.08 19.59
C GLN A 161 8.74 -8.89 19.15
N LYS A 162 8.90 -8.68 17.83
CA LYS A 162 9.59 -7.53 17.26
C LYS A 162 8.70 -6.29 17.10
N LYS A 163 7.39 -6.40 17.34
CA LYS A 163 6.46 -5.26 17.26
C LYS A 163 6.63 -4.35 18.47
N ILE A 164 6.53 -3.05 18.22
CA ILE A 164 6.84 -2.01 19.20
C ILE A 164 5.69 -1.00 19.19
N LEU A 165 5.28 -0.56 20.39
CA LEU A 165 4.13 0.31 20.61
C LEU A 165 4.24 1.64 19.84
N GLU A 166 5.43 2.25 19.79
CA GLU A 166 5.65 3.48 19.02
C GLU A 166 5.40 3.29 17.53
N GLY A 167 5.72 2.10 16.99
CA GLY A 167 5.40 1.74 15.62
C GLY A 167 3.90 1.62 15.39
N THR A 168 3.16 1.02 16.31
CA THR A 168 1.69 0.90 16.23
C THR A 168 0.99 2.26 16.33
N PHE A 169 1.47 3.17 17.18
CA PHE A 169 0.95 4.54 17.20
C PHE A 169 1.27 5.31 15.92
N ALA A 170 2.48 5.14 15.37
CA ALA A 170 2.84 5.73 14.08
C ALA A 170 1.98 5.17 12.93
N MET A 171 1.70 3.87 12.94
CA MET A 171 0.76 3.21 12.03
C MET A 171 -0.60 3.89 12.09
N ALA A 172 -1.21 3.97 13.28
CA ALA A 172 -2.52 4.57 13.47
C ALA A 172 -2.57 6.04 12.99
N PHE A 173 -1.58 6.85 13.38
CA PHE A 173 -1.55 8.26 12.98
C PHE A 173 -1.39 8.44 11.47
N ALA A 174 -0.43 7.74 10.86
CA ALA A 174 -0.19 7.85 9.42
C ALA A 174 -1.34 7.27 8.59
N SER A 175 -1.96 6.17 9.03
CA SER A 175 -3.16 5.64 8.40
C SER A 175 -4.33 6.62 8.51
N ALA A 176 -4.56 7.25 9.67
CA ALA A 176 -5.61 8.25 9.84
C ALA A 176 -5.42 9.45 8.88
N ALA A 177 -4.20 9.99 8.82
CA ALA A 177 -3.86 11.06 7.90
C ALA A 177 -4.07 10.64 6.44
N ALA A 178 -3.59 9.46 6.05
CA ALA A 178 -3.73 8.93 4.71
C ALA A 178 -5.20 8.74 4.31
N ILE A 179 -6.04 8.21 5.22
CA ILE A 179 -7.48 8.04 4.99
C ILE A 179 -8.15 9.40 4.80
N PHE A 180 -7.89 10.35 5.70
CA PHE A 180 -8.49 11.68 5.65
C PHE A 180 -8.13 12.42 4.36
N PHE A 181 -6.83 12.55 4.05
CA PHE A 181 -6.38 13.32 2.89
C PHE A 181 -6.74 12.65 1.57
N THR A 182 -6.64 11.32 1.47
CA THR A 182 -7.02 10.61 0.24
C THR A 182 -8.53 10.67 0.01
N GLY A 183 -9.32 10.47 1.07
CA GLY A 183 -10.78 10.58 0.99
C GLY A 183 -11.24 11.99 0.62
N TRP A 184 -10.61 13.01 1.20
CA TRP A 184 -10.90 14.41 0.89
C TRP A 184 -10.49 14.78 -0.55
N ALA A 185 -9.32 14.33 -1.01
CA ALA A 185 -8.85 14.59 -2.38
C ALA A 185 -9.75 13.97 -3.46
N TYR A 186 -10.37 12.83 -3.17
CA TYR A 186 -11.33 12.20 -4.09
C TYR A 186 -12.70 12.90 -4.12
N ALA A 187 -12.96 13.82 -3.19
CA ALA A 187 -14.20 14.59 -3.07
C ALA A 187 -15.50 13.74 -3.07
N VAL A 188 -15.39 12.45 -2.74
CA VAL A 188 -16.53 11.52 -2.68
C VAL A 188 -17.30 11.70 -1.38
N PHE A 189 -16.62 12.12 -0.32
CA PHE A 189 -17.18 12.29 1.01
C PHE A 189 -16.94 13.72 1.52
N PRO A 190 -17.89 14.29 2.29
CA PRO A 190 -17.64 15.54 3.00
C PRO A 190 -16.51 15.35 4.03
N TRP A 191 -15.79 16.42 4.34
CA TRP A 191 -14.60 16.36 5.20
C TRP A 191 -14.85 15.71 6.57
N TYR A 192 -16.03 15.91 7.16
CA TYR A 192 -16.39 15.33 8.46
C TYR A 192 -16.55 13.81 8.38
N LEU A 193 -17.01 13.27 7.25
CA LEU A 193 -17.08 11.83 7.03
C LEU A 193 -15.69 11.24 6.78
N CYS A 194 -14.81 11.94 6.07
CA CYS A 194 -13.40 11.55 5.96
C CYS A 194 -12.73 11.49 7.33
N LEU A 195 -13.02 12.44 8.21
CA LEU A 195 -12.50 12.48 9.57
C LEU A 195 -13.04 11.32 10.42
N LEU A 196 -14.34 11.03 10.33
CA LEU A 196 -14.96 9.89 11.00
C LEU A 196 -14.34 8.56 10.54
N LEU A 197 -14.18 8.37 9.22
CA LEU A 197 -13.52 7.21 8.66
C LEU A 197 -12.08 7.08 9.17
N ALA A 198 -11.31 8.17 9.19
CA ALA A 198 -9.94 8.15 9.71
C ALA A 198 -9.89 7.71 11.19
N LEU A 199 -10.79 8.23 12.03
CA LEU A 199 -10.85 7.90 13.46
C LEU A 199 -11.25 6.45 13.72
N LEU A 200 -12.16 5.89 12.94
CA LEU A 200 -12.67 4.52 13.13
C LEU A 200 -11.80 3.45 12.48
N VAL A 201 -11.25 3.74 11.30
CA VAL A 201 -10.56 2.74 10.47
C VAL A 201 -9.06 2.67 10.79
N ALA A 202 -8.42 3.78 11.16
CA ALA A 202 -6.99 3.75 11.46
C ALA A 202 -6.61 2.84 12.65
N PRO A 203 -7.40 2.76 13.75
CA PRO A 203 -7.18 1.75 14.78
C PRO A 203 -7.28 0.32 14.26
N VAL A 204 -8.21 0.04 13.35
CA VAL A 204 -8.32 -1.28 12.70
C VAL A 204 -7.06 -1.59 11.91
N CYS A 205 -6.54 -0.64 11.12
CA CYS A 205 -5.29 -0.81 10.39
C CYS A 205 -4.12 -1.14 11.33
N ALA A 206 -4.00 -0.40 12.44
CA ALA A 206 -2.93 -0.61 13.42
C ALA A 206 -3.05 -1.95 14.15
N LEU A 207 -4.26 -2.37 14.53
CA LEU A 207 -4.48 -3.67 15.16
C LEU A 207 -4.19 -4.82 14.20
N VAL A 208 -4.62 -4.71 12.94
CA VAL A 208 -4.38 -5.73 11.91
C VAL A 208 -2.89 -5.82 11.58
N GLU A 209 -2.18 -4.70 11.48
CA GLU A 209 -0.72 -4.68 11.32
C GLU A 209 0.00 -5.35 12.49
N LEU A 210 -0.46 -5.09 13.72
CA LEU A 210 0.14 -5.63 14.93
C LEU A 210 0.05 -7.15 15.00
N VAL A 211 -1.09 -7.73 14.60
CA VAL A 211 -1.31 -9.19 14.58
C VAL A 211 -0.83 -9.86 13.28
N SER A 212 -0.43 -9.08 12.28
CA SER A 212 0.06 -9.62 11.00
C SER A 212 1.50 -10.09 11.10
N HIS A 213 1.77 -11.26 10.51
CA HIS A 213 3.08 -11.90 10.53
C HIS A 213 3.66 -12.05 9.13
N ARG A 214 5.00 -12.02 9.02
CA ARG A 214 5.74 -12.39 7.80
C ARG A 214 5.33 -11.63 6.53
N GLY A 215 4.94 -10.35 6.64
CA GLY A 215 4.61 -9.50 5.49
C GLY A 215 3.19 -9.69 4.93
N ILE A 216 2.34 -10.48 5.60
CA ILE A 216 0.94 -10.64 5.20
C ILE A 216 0.10 -9.37 5.42
N ASP A 217 0.63 -8.41 6.21
CA ASP A 217 0.09 -7.05 6.38
C ASP A 217 -0.15 -6.32 5.06
N THR A 218 0.65 -6.64 4.04
CA THR A 218 0.47 -6.17 2.65
C THR A 218 -0.90 -6.53 2.07
N LEU A 219 -1.48 -7.64 2.49
CA LEU A 219 -2.81 -8.09 2.06
C LEU A 219 -3.87 -7.77 3.11
N THR A 220 -3.61 -8.09 4.39
CA THR A 220 -4.61 -7.98 5.45
C THR A 220 -4.98 -6.55 5.76
N VAL A 221 -4.02 -5.62 5.84
CA VAL A 221 -4.30 -4.22 6.24
C VAL A 221 -5.18 -3.50 5.21
N PRO A 222 -4.85 -3.48 3.90
CA PRO A 222 -5.73 -2.84 2.92
C PRO A 222 -7.12 -3.48 2.86
N LEU A 223 -7.23 -4.81 2.93
CA LEU A 223 -8.53 -5.48 2.89
C LEU A 223 -9.37 -5.16 4.12
N SER A 224 -8.78 -5.18 5.31
CA SER A 224 -9.47 -4.79 6.55
C SER A 224 -9.86 -3.32 6.54
N ALA A 225 -8.99 -2.42 6.03
CA ALA A 225 -9.30 -1.01 5.87
C ALA A 225 -10.50 -0.81 4.94
N ALA A 226 -10.48 -1.43 3.76
CA ALA A 226 -11.56 -1.32 2.80
C ALA A 226 -12.90 -1.86 3.37
N THR A 227 -12.86 -3.00 4.05
CA THR A 227 -14.05 -3.59 4.69
C THR A 227 -14.59 -2.69 5.81
N ALA A 228 -13.72 -2.14 6.67
CA ALA A 228 -14.13 -1.24 7.73
C ALA A 228 -14.72 0.08 7.20
N ILE A 229 -14.10 0.67 6.18
CA ILE A 229 -14.64 1.85 5.47
C ILE A 229 -16.05 1.54 4.96
N SER A 230 -16.22 0.38 4.35
CA SER A 230 -17.49 -0.01 3.73
C SER A 230 -18.58 -0.26 4.75
N PHE A 231 -18.24 -0.91 5.86
CA PHE A 231 -19.13 -1.09 6.99
C PHE A 231 -19.63 0.26 7.52
N VAL A 232 -18.72 1.21 7.79
CA VAL A 232 -19.08 2.54 8.29
C VAL A 232 -20.00 3.29 7.31
N ILE A 233 -19.67 3.28 6.02
CA ILE A 233 -20.48 3.95 4.99
C ILE A 233 -21.88 3.33 4.89
N LEU A 234 -21.99 2.00 4.92
CA LEU A 234 -23.27 1.30 4.85
C LEU A 234 -24.14 1.59 6.08
N THR A 235 -23.55 1.58 7.28
CA THR A 235 -24.28 1.93 8.52
C THR A 235 -24.82 3.35 8.48
N ILE A 236 -24.01 4.33 8.04
CA ILE A 236 -24.46 5.73 7.93
C ILE A 236 -25.60 5.86 6.92
N ARG A 237 -25.52 5.17 5.78
CA ARG A 237 -26.59 5.15 4.78
C ARG A 237 -27.89 4.55 5.30
N GLN A 238 -27.82 3.54 6.16
CA GLN A 238 -29.00 2.93 6.79
C GLN A 238 -29.61 3.82 7.88
N LEU A 239 -28.80 4.60 8.60
CA LEU A 239 -29.29 5.50 9.66
C LEU A 239 -29.84 6.83 9.11
N GLY A 240 -29.39 7.25 7.94
CA GLY A 240 -29.82 8.49 7.30
C GLY A 240 -30.92 8.34 6.23
N GLY A 241 -31.39 7.11 5.99
CA GLY A 241 -32.54 6.81 5.12
C GLY A 241 -33.74 6.42 5.95
#